data_AF-A0AAN6EAT5-F1
#
_entry.id   AF-A0AAN6EAT5-F1
#
_cell.length_a   1.000
_cell.length_b   1.000
_cell.length_c   1.000
_cell.angle_alpha   90.00
_cell.angle_beta   90.00
_cell.angle_gamma   90.00
#
_symmetry.space_group_name_H-M   'P 1'
#
loop_
_entity.id
_entity.type
_entity.pdbx_description
1 polymer ?
#
loop_
_entity_poly.entity_id
_entity_poly.type
_entity_poly.pdbx_seq_one_letter_code
_entity_poly.pdbx_strand_id
1 'polypeptide(L)' 'MEWMDGVGDGLMENKILCPKCLSKLGAFNWTGAQCSCGKWITPSFQIHRNKVDETRRR' A
#
# COMPACT_ATOMS: atom_id res chain seq x y z
N MET A 1 9.54 3.79 5.73
CA MET A 1 8.40 2.85 5.62
C MET A 1 8.24 1.99 6.87
N GLU A 2 8.91 2.32 7.99
CA GLU A 2 8.92 1.49 9.22
C GLU A 2 7.54 1.26 9.85
N TRP A 3 6.53 2.07 9.51
CA TRP A 3 5.16 1.86 10.00
C TRP A 3 4.38 0.80 9.21
N MET A 4 4.83 0.43 8.01
CA MET A 4 4.18 -0.59 7.19
C MET A 4 4.67 -1.96 7.64
N ASP A 5 3.77 -2.69 8.32
CA ASP A 5 4.01 -4.03 8.83
C ASP A 5 4.49 -4.99 7.72
N GLY A 6 5.54 -5.77 8.01
CA GLY A 6 6.10 -6.76 7.08
C GLY A 6 7.06 -6.22 6.01
N VAL A 7 7.16 -4.90 5.80
CA VAL A 7 8.14 -4.33 4.85
C VAL A 7 9.57 -4.50 5.38
N GLY A 8 9.77 -4.33 6.68
CA GLY A 8 11.07 -4.54 7.33
C GLY A 8 11.47 -6.02 7.48
N ASP A 9 10.48 -6.92 7.50
CA ASP A 9 10.66 -8.35 7.72
C ASP A 9 10.92 -9.14 6.43
N GLY A 10 11.03 -8.46 5.29
CA GLY A 10 11.30 -9.07 3.99
C GLY A 10 10.09 -9.77 3.36
N LEU A 11 8.86 -9.46 3.78
CA LEU A 11 7.67 -10.01 3.14
C LEU A 11 7.54 -9.49 1.71
N MET A 12 7.24 -10.40 0.76
CA MET A 12 7.04 -10.07 -0.65
C MET A 12 5.70 -9.36 -0.92
N GLU A 13 4.71 -9.57 -0.07
CA GLU A 13 3.42 -8.91 -0.13
C GLU A 13 2.80 -8.81 1.26
N ASN A 14 2.10 -7.71 1.56
CA ASN A 14 1.27 -7.59 2.75
C ASN A 14 0.23 -6.46 2.60
N LYS A 15 -0.69 -6.36 3.56
CA LYS A 15 -1.66 -5.27 3.66
C LYS A 15 -1.00 -4.02 4.25
N ILE A 16 -1.41 -2.86 3.77
CA ILE A 16 -1.06 -1.57 4.37
C ILE A 16 -2.19 -1.21 5.34
N LEU A 17 -1.89 -1.20 6.63
CA LEU A 17 -2.85 -0.94 7.71
C LEU A 17 -2.58 0.42 8.36
N CYS A 18 -3.63 1.15 8.71
CA CYS A 18 -3.47 2.40 9.46
C CYS A 18 -2.79 2.11 10.82
N PRO A 19 -1.68 2.80 11.16
CA PRO A 19 -0.94 2.53 12.38
C PRO A 19 -1.71 2.89 13.67
N LYS A 20 -2.81 3.65 13.55
CA LYS A 20 -3.64 4.07 14.69
C LYS A 20 -4.85 3.19 14.92
N CYS A 21 -5.56 2.79 13.86
CA CYS A 21 -6.85 2.10 13.97
C CYS A 21 -6.88 0.74 13.26
N LEU A 22 -5.75 0.30 12.70
CA LEU A 22 -5.58 -0.99 12.00
C LEU A 22 -6.52 -1.20 10.80
N SER A 23 -7.24 -0.16 10.37
CA SER A 23 -8.07 -0.21 9.18
C SER A 23 -7.22 -0.40 7.92
N LYS A 24 -7.66 -1.26 7.01
CA LYS A 24 -6.97 -1.50 5.74
C LYS A 24 -7.01 -0.25 4.87
N LEU A 25 -5.85 0.33 4.59
CA LEU A 25 -5.66 1.42 3.65
C LEU A 25 -5.33 0.92 2.25
N GLY A 26 -4.70 -0.26 2.15
CA GLY A 26 -4.18 -0.74 0.89
C GLY A 26 -3.42 -2.05 0.99
N ALA A 27 -2.52 -2.28 0.04
CA ALA A 27 -1.60 -3.42 0.00
C ALA A 27 -0.34 -3.08 -0.81
N PHE A 28 0.73 -3.83 -0.55
CA PHE A 28 1.93 -3.81 -1.37
C PHE A 28 2.24 -5.21 -1.90
N ASN A 29 2.91 -5.27 -3.04
CA ASN A 29 3.46 -6.49 -3.63
C ASN A 29 4.76 -6.15 -4.38
N TRP A 30 5.87 -6.76 -3.97
CA TRP A 30 7.20 -6.53 -4.52
C TRP A 30 7.44 -7.22 -5.86
N THR A 31 6.78 -8.35 -6.15
CA THR A 31 6.81 -8.98 -7.48
C THR A 31 5.93 -8.24 -8.48
N GLY A 32 4.98 -7.47 -7.98
CA GLY A 32 4.10 -6.58 -8.72
C GLY A 32 2.66 -7.03 -8.70
N ALA A 33 1.78 -6.15 -9.15
CA ALA A 33 0.36 -6.45 -9.29
C ALA A 33 -0.26 -5.64 -10.44
N GLN A 34 -1.41 -6.10 -10.90
CA GLN A 34 -2.20 -5.38 -11.88
C GLN A 34 -2.93 -4.20 -11.21
N CYS A 35 -2.79 -3.01 -11.79
CA CYS A 35 -3.57 -1.85 -11.42
C CYS A 35 -5.02 -2.00 -11.92
N SER A 36 -5.96 -1.24 -11.33
CA SER A 36 -7.36 -1.21 -11.77
C SER A 36 -7.54 -0.78 -13.23
N CYS A 37 -6.55 -0.12 -13.85
CA CYS A 37 -6.53 0.19 -15.27
C CYS A 37 -6.00 -0.97 -16.16
N GLY A 38 -5.68 -2.12 -15.59
CA GLY A 38 -5.15 -3.30 -16.30
C GLY A 38 -3.63 -3.32 -16.49
N LYS A 39 -2.92 -2.23 -16.17
CA LYS A 39 -1.45 -2.16 -16.30
C LYS A 39 -0.75 -2.93 -15.19
N TRP A 40 0.30 -3.68 -15.51
CA TRP A 40 1.18 -4.31 -14.52
C TRP A 40 2.13 -3.28 -13.89
N ILE A 41 2.22 -3.26 -12.56
CA ILE A 41 3.08 -2.35 -11.80
C ILE A 41 4.01 -3.17 -10.90
N THR A 42 5.33 -2.95 -11.01
CA THR A 42 6.34 -3.61 -10.15
C THR A 42 7.39 -2.60 -9.70
N PRO A 43 7.65 -2.46 -8.37
CA PRO A 43 6.82 -2.99 -7.28
C PRO A 43 5.47 -2.26 -7.19
N SER A 44 4.42 -2.97 -6.77
CA SER A 44 3.07 -2.42 -6.67
C SER A 44 2.76 -1.97 -5.24
N PHE A 45 2.36 -0.70 -5.11
CA PHE A 45 1.78 -0.14 -3.88
C PHE A 45 0.42 0.46 -4.21
N GLN A 46 -0.62 -0.08 -3.59
CA GLN A 46 -2.00 0.29 -3.88
C GLN A 46 -2.66 0.83 -2.62
N ILE A 47 -3.20 2.05 -2.71
CA ILE A 47 -3.96 2.69 -1.63
C ILE A 47 -5.38 2.95 -2.11
N HIS A 48 -6.35 2.57 -1.29
CA HIS A 48 -7.76 2.80 -1.54
C HIS A 48 -8.10 4.28 -1.32
N ARG A 49 -8.39 5.01 -2.41
CA ARG A 49 -8.70 6.45 -2.38
C ARG A 49 -9.90 6.81 -1.51
N ASN A 50 -10.82 5.88 -1.26
CA ASN A 50 -11.97 6.11 -0.37
C ASN A 50 -11.64 5.96 1.12
N LYS A 51 -10.39 5.59 1.47
CA LYS A 51 -9.93 5.42 2.85
C LYS A 51 -8.90 6.49 3.27
N VAL A 52 -8.48 7.35 2.36
CA VAL A 52 -7.44 8.37 2.60
C VAL A 52 -7.77 9.66 1.87
N ASP A 53 -7.35 10.79 2.44
CA ASP A 53 -7.38 12.09 1.79
C ASP A 53 -5.98 12.47 1.27
N GLU A 54 -5.91 13.02 0.06
CA GLU A 54 -4.68 13.58 -0.49
C GLU A 54 -4.48 14.99 0.06
N THR A 55 -3.41 15.20 0.83
CA THR A 55 -3.02 16.54 1.27
C THR A 55 -1.95 17.09 0.34
N ARG A 56 -2.21 18.23 -0.30
CA ARG A 56 -1.19 18.97 -1.06
C ARG A 56 -0.55 19.99 -0.13
N ARG A 57 0.71 19.79 0.23
CA ARG A 57 1.47 20.84 0.92
C ARG A 57 1.81 21.92 -0.10
N ARG A 58 1.42 23.17 0.19
CA ARG A 58 1.86 24.38 -0.53
C ARG A 58 3.28 24.73 -0.13
#